data_AF-A0A6J0WPQ3-F1
#
_entry.id   AF-A0A6J0WPQ3-F1
#
_cell.length_a   1.000
_cell.length_b   1.000
_cell.length_c   1.000
_cell.angle_alpha   90.00
_cell.angle_beta   90.00
_cell.angle_gamma   90.00
#
_symmetry.space_group_name_H-M   'P 1'
#
loop_
_entity.id
_entity.type
_entity.pdbx_description
1 polymer ?
#
loop_
_entity_poly.entity_id
_entity_poly.type
_entity_poly.pdbx_seq_one_letter_code
_entity_poly.pdbx_strand_id
1 'polypeptide(L)'
;MSALSGPRLVLCGLLLLLFQAPCAPGLAPLSRGHLCRTRPTDLVFVVDSSRSVRPVEFEKVKVFLSQVIESLDVGPNATRVGLVNYASSVKQEFPLRAHSSKAELLQAVRRIQPLSTGTMTGLAIHFAITKALSDAEGGRPRSPDISKVVIVVTDGRPQDSVRDVSARARASGIELFAIGVGRVDKATLQQIASEPQDEHVDYVESYSVIEKLSKKFQEAFCLVSDLCATGDHDCEQVCISSPGSYTCACREGFTLNSDGKTCNVCNGGGGSSATDLVFLIDGSKSVRPENFELVKKFINQIVDTLDVSDKLAQVGLVQYSSSVRQEFPLGRFHTKKDIKAAVRNMSYMEKGTMTGAALKYLIDNSFTVSSGARPGAQKVGIVFTDGRSQDYINDAAKKAKDLGFKMFAVGVGNAVEDELREIASEPVAEHYFYTADFKTINQIGKKLQKRICVEEDPCACESIMKFQTKVEGLLQALTRKLEAVSKRLAILENRIV
;
A
#
# COMPACT_ATOMS: atom_id res chain seq x y z
N MET A 1 -21.16 0.87 -81.65
CA MET A 1 -21.75 1.98 -80.87
C MET A 1 -22.88 1.40 -80.03
N SER A 2 -22.86 1.73 -78.74
CA SER A 2 -23.95 1.66 -77.74
C SER A 2 -24.74 0.36 -77.58
N ALA A 3 -24.50 -0.32 -76.45
CA ALA A 3 -25.55 -1.03 -75.73
C ALA A 3 -25.30 -0.91 -74.21
N LEU A 4 -26.25 -0.26 -73.52
CA LEU A 4 -26.40 -0.23 -72.08
C LEU A 4 -27.81 -0.74 -71.77
N SER A 5 -27.93 -1.86 -71.06
CA SER A 5 -29.04 -2.16 -70.14
C SER A 5 -28.65 -3.39 -69.29
N GLY A 6 -28.79 -3.29 -67.96
CA GLY A 6 -28.58 -4.42 -67.02
C GLY A 6 -29.82 -5.33 -66.95
N PRO A 7 -30.11 -6.03 -65.84
CA PRO A 7 -29.27 -6.65 -64.80
C PRO A 7 -29.63 -8.16 -64.62
N ARG A 8 -28.83 -8.95 -63.87
CA ARG A 8 -29.26 -10.03 -62.92
C ARG A 8 -28.12 -11.03 -62.59
N LEU A 9 -28.18 -11.47 -61.33
CA LEU A 9 -27.46 -12.51 -60.61
C LEU A 9 -26.77 -13.62 -61.44
N VAL A 10 -25.52 -13.91 -61.10
CA VAL A 10 -24.98 -15.29 -61.08
C VAL A 10 -24.36 -15.57 -59.71
N LEU A 11 -24.78 -16.71 -59.17
CA LEU A 11 -24.48 -17.31 -57.90
C LEU A 11 -23.15 -18.09 -57.95
N CYS A 12 -22.49 -18.20 -56.80
CA CYS A 12 -21.67 -19.32 -56.35
C CYS A 12 -20.29 -19.57 -57.03
N GLY A 13 -19.23 -19.26 -56.28
CA GLY A 13 -17.86 -19.67 -56.59
C GLY A 13 -16.91 -19.44 -55.41
N LEU A 14 -16.72 -20.49 -54.60
CA LEU A 14 -15.64 -20.72 -53.63
C LEU A 14 -15.60 -19.90 -52.33
N LEU A 15 -16.36 -20.45 -51.38
CA LEU A 15 -16.08 -20.48 -49.95
C LEU A 15 -14.88 -21.42 -49.69
N LEU A 16 -13.67 -20.90 -49.44
CA LEU A 16 -12.59 -21.57 -48.70
C LEU A 16 -11.40 -20.62 -48.58
N LEU A 17 -10.83 -20.55 -47.38
CA LEU A 17 -9.69 -19.73 -46.93
C LEU A 17 -10.09 -18.35 -46.37
N LEU A 18 -10.42 -18.33 -45.08
CA LEU A 18 -9.87 -17.41 -44.06
C LEU A 18 -10.36 -17.85 -42.66
N PHE A 19 -10.09 -19.11 -42.30
CA PHE A 19 -10.11 -19.60 -40.91
C PHE A 19 -8.83 -20.40 -40.66
N GLN A 20 -7.70 -19.69 -40.62
CA GLN A 20 -6.48 -20.17 -39.97
C GLN A 20 -5.83 -18.96 -39.30
N ALA A 21 -6.32 -18.59 -38.13
CA ALA A 21 -5.50 -17.89 -37.16
C ALA A 21 -4.53 -18.93 -36.57
N PRO A 22 -3.20 -18.78 -36.72
CA PRO A 22 -2.27 -19.66 -36.04
C PRO A 22 -2.44 -19.50 -34.53
N CYS A 23 -2.55 -20.63 -33.84
CA CYS A 23 -2.45 -20.73 -32.39
C CYS A 23 -1.34 -19.81 -31.89
N ALA A 24 -1.70 -18.91 -30.97
CA ALA A 24 -0.72 -18.20 -30.17
C ALA A 24 0.25 -19.22 -29.56
N PRO A 25 1.57 -18.98 -29.58
CA PRO A 25 2.51 -19.84 -28.87
C PRO A 25 2.09 -19.81 -27.40
N GLY A 26 1.93 -21.00 -26.82
CA GLY A 26 1.66 -21.15 -25.40
C GLY A 26 2.60 -20.27 -24.59
N LEU A 27 2.03 -19.59 -23.59
CA LEU A 27 2.79 -18.94 -22.52
C LEU A 27 3.85 -19.94 -22.04
N ALA A 28 5.10 -19.70 -22.43
CA ALA A 28 6.23 -20.41 -21.88
C ALA A 28 6.16 -20.25 -20.36
N PRO A 29 6.41 -21.31 -19.57
CA PRO A 29 6.52 -21.16 -18.13
C PRO A 29 7.61 -20.12 -17.86
N LEU A 30 7.23 -19.00 -17.22
CA LEU A 30 8.17 -17.98 -16.80
C LEU A 30 9.31 -18.66 -16.04
N SER A 31 10.50 -18.66 -16.64
CA SER A 31 11.68 -19.23 -16.00
C SER A 31 11.88 -18.51 -14.67
N ARG A 32 11.95 -19.28 -13.57
CA ARG A 32 12.53 -18.79 -12.33
C ARG A 32 13.99 -18.43 -12.62
N GLY A 33 14.26 -17.15 -12.86
CA GLY A 33 15.59 -16.66 -13.19
C GLY A 33 15.62 -15.14 -13.39
N HIS A 34 16.13 -14.44 -12.38
CA HIS A 34 16.44 -13.00 -12.29
C HIS A 34 15.27 -12.00 -12.40
N LEU A 35 14.77 -11.58 -11.23
CA LEU A 35 13.75 -10.54 -11.02
C LEU A 35 14.23 -9.10 -11.27
N CYS A 36 15.43 -8.87 -11.83
CA CYS A 36 16.05 -7.56 -11.86
C CYS A 36 15.84 -6.81 -13.20
N ARG A 37 15.12 -5.68 -13.19
CA ARG A 37 14.96 -4.80 -14.36
C ARG A 37 15.53 -3.41 -14.08
N THR A 38 16.77 -3.17 -14.47
CA THR A 38 17.42 -1.86 -14.29
C THR A 38 16.75 -0.80 -15.18
N ARG A 39 16.51 0.42 -14.66
CA ARG A 39 16.18 1.56 -15.54
C ARG A 39 17.31 1.73 -16.56
N PRO A 40 17.03 2.15 -17.80
CA PRO A 40 18.09 2.45 -18.74
C PRO A 40 19.08 3.46 -18.14
N THR A 41 20.35 3.07 -17.98
CA THR A 41 21.33 3.84 -17.20
C THR A 41 22.61 4.09 -18.00
N ASP A 42 23.11 5.32 -18.00
CA ASP A 42 24.46 5.64 -18.45
C ASP A 42 25.39 5.62 -17.24
N LEU A 43 26.16 4.54 -17.10
CA LEU A 43 27.06 4.31 -15.98
C LEU A 43 28.51 4.56 -16.38
N VAL A 44 29.21 5.45 -15.67
CA VAL A 44 30.65 5.67 -15.87
C VAL A 44 31.41 5.34 -14.59
N PHE A 45 32.36 4.40 -14.69
CA PHE A 45 33.32 4.15 -13.62
C PHE A 45 34.47 5.15 -13.70
N VAL A 46 34.82 5.78 -12.59
CA VAL A 46 35.97 6.68 -12.43
C VAL A 46 36.91 6.04 -11.43
N VAL A 47 37.98 5.45 -11.92
CA VAL A 47 38.82 4.51 -11.17
C VAL A 47 40.20 5.09 -10.93
N ASP A 48 40.58 5.19 -9.67
CA ASP A 48 41.91 5.61 -9.24
C ASP A 48 42.94 4.52 -9.53
N SER A 49 43.99 4.89 -10.25
CA SER A 49 45.19 4.08 -10.47
C SER A 49 46.46 4.85 -10.12
N SER A 50 46.36 5.77 -9.16
CA SER A 50 47.48 6.51 -8.61
C SER A 50 48.51 5.58 -7.95
N ARG A 51 49.68 6.13 -7.61
CA ARG A 51 50.81 5.39 -7.07
C ARG A 51 50.48 4.64 -5.76
N SER A 52 49.51 5.11 -4.98
CA SER A 52 49.06 4.43 -3.76
C SER A 52 48.38 3.09 -4.07
N VAL A 53 47.71 2.99 -5.21
CA VAL A 53 47.07 1.77 -5.70
C VAL A 53 48.12 0.86 -6.36
N ARG A 54 48.64 -0.10 -5.59
CA ARG A 54 49.62 -1.06 -6.09
C ARG A 54 49.02 -1.93 -7.20
N PRO A 55 49.83 -2.47 -8.16
CA PRO A 55 49.31 -3.30 -9.25
C PRO A 55 48.42 -4.47 -8.80
N VAL A 56 48.75 -5.12 -7.67
CA VAL A 56 47.95 -6.22 -7.10
C VAL A 56 46.59 -5.73 -6.58
N GLU A 57 46.55 -4.55 -5.97
CA GLU A 57 45.31 -3.91 -5.51
C GLU A 57 44.46 -3.48 -6.71
N PHE A 58 45.10 -2.99 -7.78
CA PHE A 58 44.40 -2.61 -9.01
C PHE A 58 43.72 -3.79 -9.71
N GLU A 59 44.33 -4.99 -9.67
CA GLU A 59 43.66 -6.21 -10.14
C GLU A 59 42.38 -6.51 -9.34
N LYS A 60 42.34 -6.20 -8.04
CA LYS A 60 41.11 -6.32 -7.24
C LYS A 60 40.02 -5.33 -7.68
N VAL A 61 40.41 -4.12 -8.09
CA VAL A 61 39.46 -3.18 -8.69
C VAL A 61 38.87 -3.73 -9.97
N LYS A 62 39.70 -4.31 -10.85
CA LYS A 62 39.22 -4.94 -12.09
C LYS A 62 38.23 -6.08 -11.82
N VAL A 63 38.47 -6.88 -10.78
CA VAL A 63 37.53 -7.91 -10.33
C VAL A 63 36.21 -7.29 -9.87
N PHE A 64 36.25 -6.27 -9.02
CA PHE A 64 35.05 -5.55 -8.57
C PHE A 64 34.23 -4.97 -9.73
N LEU A 65 34.88 -4.27 -10.66
CA LEU A 65 34.24 -3.73 -11.86
C LEU A 65 33.57 -4.85 -12.68
N SER A 66 34.25 -5.99 -12.83
CA SER A 66 33.72 -7.15 -13.55
C SER A 66 32.46 -7.69 -12.88
N GLN A 67 32.47 -7.84 -11.55
CA GLN A 67 31.32 -8.32 -10.77
C GLN A 67 30.12 -7.37 -10.89
N VAL A 68 30.34 -6.05 -10.81
CA VAL A 68 29.25 -5.07 -10.99
C VAL A 68 28.70 -5.19 -12.40
N ILE A 69 29.54 -5.21 -13.44
CA ILE A 69 29.09 -5.36 -14.84
C ILE A 69 28.32 -6.65 -15.07
N GLU A 70 28.73 -7.76 -14.46
CA GLU A 70 28.02 -9.04 -14.54
C GLU A 70 26.59 -8.95 -14.01
N SER A 71 26.34 -8.13 -12.99
CA SER A 71 25.00 -7.92 -12.41
C SER A 71 24.08 -6.98 -13.20
N LEU A 72 24.61 -6.13 -14.09
CA LEU A 72 23.82 -5.12 -14.81
C LEU A 72 23.05 -5.71 -16.00
N ASP A 73 21.94 -5.11 -16.42
CA ASP A 73 21.35 -5.40 -17.74
C ASP A 73 22.01 -4.50 -18.81
N VAL A 74 23.02 -5.05 -19.50
CA VAL A 74 23.84 -4.30 -20.46
C VAL A 74 23.23 -4.37 -21.86
N GLY A 75 23.02 -3.21 -22.46
CA GLY A 75 22.59 -3.11 -23.84
C GLY A 75 22.36 -1.68 -24.30
N PRO A 76 22.20 -1.45 -25.62
CA PRO A 76 22.08 -0.10 -26.19
C PRO A 76 20.83 0.66 -25.70
N ASN A 77 19.76 -0.08 -25.35
CA ASN A 77 18.50 0.44 -24.81
C ASN A 77 18.35 0.22 -23.29
N ALA A 78 19.33 -0.41 -22.65
CA ALA A 78 19.34 -0.71 -21.22
C ALA A 78 20.48 0.09 -20.55
N THR A 79 21.43 -0.60 -19.90
CA THR A 79 22.61 0.03 -19.30
C THR A 79 23.77 0.13 -20.29
N ARG A 80 24.33 1.34 -20.43
CA ARG A 80 25.57 1.62 -21.16
C ARG A 80 26.68 1.88 -20.14
N VAL A 81 27.85 1.29 -20.35
CA VAL A 81 28.96 1.37 -19.40
C VAL A 81 30.17 2.01 -20.05
N GLY A 82 30.70 3.05 -19.41
CA GLY A 82 31.96 3.69 -19.75
C GLY A 82 32.95 3.57 -18.59
N LEU A 83 34.25 3.67 -18.90
CA LEU A 83 35.28 3.62 -17.87
C LEU A 83 36.37 4.66 -18.11
N VAL A 84 36.64 5.39 -17.04
CA VAL A 84 37.67 6.41 -16.92
C VAL A 84 38.65 5.95 -15.85
N ASN A 85 39.92 5.84 -16.23
CA ASN A 85 41.03 5.50 -15.36
C ASN A 85 41.82 6.79 -15.10
N TYR A 86 42.12 7.12 -13.85
CA TYR A 86 42.78 8.39 -13.52
C TYR A 86 43.91 8.25 -12.51
N ALA A 87 44.85 9.18 -12.61
CA ALA A 87 45.92 9.43 -11.65
C ALA A 87 46.26 10.93 -11.70
N SER A 88 47.49 11.34 -12.07
CA SER A 88 47.80 12.74 -12.41
C SER A 88 47.12 13.21 -13.70
N SER A 89 46.75 12.28 -14.56
CA SER A 89 46.02 12.50 -15.80
C SER A 89 44.80 11.59 -15.85
N VAL A 90 43.87 11.93 -16.74
CA VAL A 90 42.63 11.16 -16.95
C VAL A 90 42.73 10.45 -18.29
N LYS A 91 42.57 9.13 -18.28
CA LYS A 91 42.54 8.28 -19.46
C LYS A 91 41.16 7.62 -19.57
N GLN A 92 40.47 7.89 -20.66
CA GLN A 92 39.25 7.17 -21.00
C GLN A 92 39.63 5.81 -21.60
N GLU A 93 39.36 4.72 -20.89
CA GLU A 93 39.66 3.38 -21.38
C GLU A 93 38.66 2.96 -22.45
N PHE A 94 37.37 3.28 -22.26
CA PHE A 94 36.35 3.14 -23.30
C PHE A 94 35.11 4.03 -23.05
N PRO A 95 34.49 4.59 -24.11
CA PRO A 95 33.20 5.30 -24.04
C PRO A 95 31.98 4.41 -23.82
N LEU A 96 30.85 5.04 -23.46
CA LEU A 96 29.54 4.38 -23.29
C LEU A 96 29.05 3.63 -24.52
N ARG A 97 29.45 4.06 -25.71
CA ARG A 97 29.08 3.43 -26.99
C ARG A 97 30.07 2.39 -27.52
N ALA A 98 31.19 2.16 -26.83
CA ALA A 98 32.24 1.26 -27.34
C ALA A 98 31.83 -0.21 -27.35
N HIS A 99 31.04 -0.63 -26.35
CA HIS A 99 30.71 -2.03 -26.12
C HIS A 99 29.22 -2.18 -25.87
N SER A 100 28.62 -3.19 -26.49
CA SER A 100 27.16 -3.42 -26.42
C SER A 100 26.79 -4.71 -25.69
N SER A 101 27.79 -5.52 -25.33
CA SER A 101 27.61 -6.79 -24.61
C SER A 101 28.49 -6.86 -23.36
N LYS A 102 28.03 -7.64 -22.37
CA LYS A 102 28.81 -7.91 -21.14
C LYS A 102 30.17 -8.52 -21.46
N ALA A 103 30.23 -9.47 -22.39
CA ALA A 103 31.46 -10.17 -22.73
C ALA A 103 32.57 -9.22 -23.23
N GLU A 104 32.20 -8.25 -24.07
CA GLU A 104 33.12 -7.21 -24.56
C GLU A 104 33.60 -6.30 -23.44
N LEU A 105 32.68 -5.83 -22.58
CA LEU A 105 33.02 -4.99 -21.42
C LEU A 105 33.99 -5.69 -20.48
N LEU A 106 33.72 -6.95 -20.13
CA LEU A 106 34.60 -7.75 -19.25
C LEU A 106 35.99 -7.95 -19.87
N GLN A 107 36.07 -8.14 -21.19
CA GLN A 107 37.35 -8.23 -21.88
C GLN A 107 38.10 -6.90 -21.89
N ALA A 108 37.40 -5.78 -22.08
CA ALA A 108 37.98 -4.44 -22.04
C ALA A 108 38.54 -4.13 -20.65
N VAL A 109 37.77 -4.42 -19.58
CA VAL A 109 38.20 -4.23 -18.18
C VAL A 109 39.48 -5.00 -17.88
N ARG A 110 39.60 -6.26 -18.33
CA ARG A 110 40.80 -7.08 -18.11
C ARG A 110 42.08 -6.49 -18.71
N ARG A 111 41.99 -5.66 -19.74
CA ARG A 111 43.14 -5.07 -20.45
C ARG A 111 43.62 -3.73 -19.87
N ILE A 112 42.90 -3.16 -18.91
CA ILE A 112 43.25 -1.87 -18.31
C ILE A 112 44.58 -1.99 -17.56
N GLN A 113 45.44 -0.99 -17.74
CA GLN A 113 46.72 -0.84 -17.05
C GLN A 113 46.72 0.41 -16.15
N PRO A 114 47.29 0.34 -14.93
CA PRO A 114 47.33 1.48 -14.01
C PRO A 114 48.32 2.57 -14.46
N LEU A 115 48.02 3.83 -14.15
CA LEU A 115 48.85 4.99 -14.53
C LEU A 115 49.98 5.29 -13.54
N SER A 116 49.84 4.92 -12.26
CA SER A 116 50.86 4.96 -11.20
C SER A 116 51.46 6.35 -10.89
N THR A 117 50.69 7.43 -11.03
CA THR A 117 51.12 8.82 -10.75
C THR A 117 50.36 9.45 -9.57
N GLY A 118 50.02 10.74 -9.59
CA GLY A 118 49.29 11.43 -8.52
C GLY A 118 47.78 11.12 -8.51
N THR A 119 46.99 11.89 -7.75
CA THR A 119 45.55 11.59 -7.52
C THR A 119 44.71 12.83 -7.78
N MET A 120 44.32 13.06 -9.05
CA MET A 120 43.52 14.20 -9.50
C MET A 120 42.04 13.82 -9.65
N THR A 121 41.37 13.54 -8.52
CA THR A 121 39.98 13.06 -8.49
C THR A 121 39.00 14.12 -9.01
N GLY A 122 39.21 15.40 -8.70
CA GLY A 122 38.34 16.48 -9.19
C GLY A 122 38.36 16.59 -10.71
N LEU A 123 39.54 16.49 -11.32
CA LEU A 123 39.73 16.43 -12.77
C LEU A 123 39.05 15.21 -13.39
N ALA A 124 39.12 14.06 -12.73
CA ALA A 124 38.49 12.83 -13.21
C ALA A 124 36.96 12.94 -13.20
N ILE A 125 36.37 13.47 -12.12
CA ILE A 125 34.92 13.74 -12.05
C ILE A 125 34.52 14.77 -13.12
N HIS A 126 35.32 15.84 -13.29
CA HIS A 126 35.07 16.84 -14.32
C HIS A 126 35.02 16.21 -15.71
N PHE A 127 36.03 15.40 -16.05
CA PHE A 127 36.07 14.69 -17.32
C PHE A 127 34.87 13.75 -17.51
N ALA A 128 34.46 13.05 -16.45
CA ALA A 128 33.31 12.14 -16.51
C ALA A 128 32.02 12.89 -16.89
N ILE A 129 31.75 14.02 -16.24
CA ILE A 129 30.48 14.75 -16.42
C ILE A 129 30.46 15.64 -17.67
N THR A 130 31.62 16.12 -18.15
CA THR A 130 31.67 16.99 -19.35
C THR A 130 31.93 16.21 -20.63
N LYS A 131 32.64 15.08 -20.57
CA LYS A 131 33.05 14.31 -21.75
C LYS A 131 32.51 12.88 -21.72
N ALA A 132 32.80 12.07 -20.71
CA ALA A 132 32.45 10.64 -20.74
C ALA A 132 30.93 10.39 -20.81
N LEU A 133 30.11 11.25 -20.19
CA LEU A 133 28.64 11.21 -20.24
C LEU A 133 28.03 12.03 -21.39
N SER A 134 28.86 12.61 -22.27
CA SER A 134 28.38 13.42 -23.40
C SER A 134 27.79 12.57 -24.51
N ASP A 135 26.91 13.16 -25.32
CA ASP A 135 26.32 12.50 -26.50
C ASP A 135 27.41 12.02 -27.47
N ALA A 136 28.51 12.78 -27.58
CA ALA A 136 29.68 12.44 -28.37
C ALA A 136 30.46 11.22 -27.82
N GLU A 137 30.21 10.75 -26.61
CA GLU A 137 30.81 9.51 -26.08
C GLU A 137 29.74 8.41 -25.89
N GLY A 138 28.52 8.62 -26.39
CA GLY A 138 27.42 7.66 -26.31
C GLY A 138 26.48 7.88 -25.12
N GLY A 139 26.63 8.99 -24.40
CA GLY A 139 25.64 9.45 -23.43
C GLY A 139 24.30 9.72 -24.09
N ARG A 140 23.22 9.50 -23.34
CA ARG A 140 21.86 9.82 -23.77
C ARG A 140 21.43 11.20 -23.26
N PRO A 141 20.50 11.89 -23.92
CA PRO A 141 19.95 13.14 -23.42
C PRO A 141 19.33 12.97 -22.04
N ARG A 142 19.30 14.07 -21.27
CA ARG A 142 18.64 14.07 -19.95
C ARG A 142 17.16 13.76 -20.11
N SER A 143 16.71 12.68 -19.46
CA SER A 143 15.31 12.24 -19.43
C SER A 143 14.99 11.72 -18.02
N PRO A 144 13.77 11.89 -17.51
CA PRO A 144 13.34 11.24 -16.26
C PRO A 144 13.43 9.70 -16.33
N ASP A 145 13.41 9.13 -17.53
CA ASP A 145 13.44 7.67 -17.74
C ASP A 145 14.86 7.09 -17.84
N ILE A 146 15.89 7.95 -17.88
CA ILE A 146 17.29 7.54 -18.06
C ILE A 146 18.13 8.06 -16.90
N SER A 147 18.75 7.14 -16.15
CA SER A 147 19.64 7.51 -15.04
C SER A 147 21.05 7.77 -15.56
N LYS A 148 21.74 8.77 -14.99
CA LYS A 148 23.16 9.04 -15.26
C LYS A 148 23.92 8.88 -13.96
N VAL A 149 24.81 7.89 -13.92
CA VAL A 149 25.49 7.48 -12.69
C VAL A 149 27.00 7.47 -12.91
N VAL A 150 27.72 7.96 -11.91
CA VAL A 150 29.18 7.93 -11.86
C VAL A 150 29.61 7.27 -10.56
N ILE A 151 30.38 6.18 -10.65
CA ILE A 151 30.98 5.51 -9.49
C ILE A 151 32.46 5.90 -9.42
N VAL A 152 32.83 6.62 -8.37
CA VAL A 152 34.22 7.05 -8.10
C VAL A 152 34.85 6.07 -7.13
N VAL A 153 35.95 5.44 -7.51
CA VAL A 153 36.77 4.55 -6.64
C VAL A 153 38.09 5.23 -6.36
N THR A 154 38.47 5.42 -5.10
CA THR A 154 39.74 6.06 -4.71
C THR A 154 40.30 5.50 -3.40
N ASP A 155 41.63 5.49 -3.24
CA ASP A 155 42.31 5.10 -1.99
C ASP A 155 43.04 6.24 -1.27
N GLY A 156 42.95 7.45 -1.79
CA GLY A 156 43.78 8.57 -1.37
C GLY A 156 43.01 9.87 -1.16
N ARG A 157 43.72 10.86 -0.61
CA ARG A 157 43.24 12.24 -0.59
C ARG A 157 43.49 12.87 -1.97
N PRO A 158 42.48 13.52 -2.56
CA PRO A 158 42.65 14.20 -3.84
C PRO A 158 43.66 15.34 -3.69
N GLN A 159 44.42 15.58 -4.77
CA GLN A 159 45.38 16.69 -4.86
C GLN A 159 44.74 17.96 -5.45
N ASP A 160 43.46 17.87 -5.80
CA ASP A 160 42.62 18.94 -6.34
C ASP A 160 41.26 19.01 -5.64
N SER A 161 40.48 20.07 -5.95
CA SER A 161 39.17 20.28 -5.32
C SER A 161 38.09 19.42 -5.97
N VAL A 162 37.39 18.63 -5.16
CA VAL A 162 36.25 17.80 -5.59
C VAL A 162 34.88 18.47 -5.36
N ARG A 163 34.80 19.42 -4.42
CA ARG A 163 33.52 19.98 -3.95
C ARG A 163 32.69 20.61 -5.06
N ASP A 164 33.28 21.57 -5.79
CA ASP A 164 32.51 22.38 -6.73
C ASP A 164 32.16 21.59 -8.00
N VAL A 165 33.01 20.65 -8.40
CA VAL A 165 32.74 19.77 -9.55
C VAL A 165 31.66 18.74 -9.23
N SER A 166 31.68 18.14 -8.04
CA SER A 166 30.63 17.22 -7.59
C SER A 166 29.31 17.94 -7.39
N ALA A 167 29.31 19.18 -6.88
CA ALA A 167 28.09 19.99 -6.81
C ALA A 167 27.48 20.25 -8.20
N ARG A 168 28.31 20.55 -9.21
CA ARG A 168 27.83 20.70 -10.60
C ARG A 168 27.26 19.40 -11.15
N ALA A 169 27.92 18.27 -10.93
CA ALA A 169 27.42 16.96 -11.34
C ALA A 169 26.01 16.68 -10.78
N ARG A 170 25.83 16.85 -9.46
CA ARG A 170 24.54 16.67 -8.78
C ARG A 170 23.47 17.62 -9.33
N ALA A 171 23.81 18.89 -9.54
CA ALA A 171 22.88 19.87 -10.11
C ALA A 171 22.46 19.53 -11.56
N SER A 172 23.32 18.84 -12.31
CA SER A 172 23.01 18.33 -13.65
C SER A 172 22.16 17.04 -13.65
N GLY A 173 21.80 16.52 -12.47
CA GLY A 173 21.03 15.28 -12.33
C GLY A 173 21.88 14.02 -12.54
N ILE A 174 23.20 14.12 -12.32
CA ILE A 174 24.12 12.99 -12.33
C ILE A 174 24.27 12.51 -10.88
N GLU A 175 24.03 11.23 -10.67
CA GLU A 175 24.18 10.58 -9.38
C GLU A 175 25.63 10.13 -9.17
N LEU A 176 26.22 10.49 -8.03
CA LEU A 176 27.61 10.18 -7.70
C LEU A 176 27.67 9.19 -6.54
N PHE A 177 28.32 8.06 -6.77
CA PHE A 177 28.72 7.12 -5.73
C PHE A 177 30.22 7.28 -5.46
N ALA A 178 30.62 7.33 -4.18
CA ALA A 178 32.01 7.47 -3.78
C ALA A 178 32.44 6.26 -2.93
N ILE A 179 33.38 5.48 -3.45
CA ILE A 179 33.96 4.31 -2.80
C ILE A 179 35.39 4.66 -2.38
N GLY A 180 35.59 4.77 -1.06
CA GLY A 180 36.90 4.91 -0.45
C GLY A 180 37.48 3.57 -0.04
N VAL A 181 38.75 3.32 -0.38
CA VAL A 181 39.46 2.10 -0.01
C VAL A 181 40.68 2.41 0.85
N GLY A 182 40.85 1.70 1.96
CA GLY A 182 41.98 1.95 2.86
C GLY A 182 41.86 3.32 3.53
N ARG A 183 42.94 4.10 3.59
CA ARG A 183 43.00 5.33 4.41
C ARG A 183 42.49 6.56 3.66
N VAL A 184 41.19 6.59 3.37
CA VAL A 184 40.51 7.74 2.74
C VAL A 184 39.83 8.62 3.79
N ASP A 185 39.85 9.93 3.56
CA ASP A 185 39.09 10.89 4.37
C ASP A 185 37.59 10.82 4.02
N LYS A 186 36.76 10.41 4.98
CA LYS A 186 35.31 10.27 4.80
C LYS A 186 34.64 11.59 4.41
N ALA A 187 35.11 12.72 4.93
CA ALA A 187 34.55 14.03 4.59
C ALA A 187 34.74 14.36 3.10
N THR A 188 35.86 13.95 2.51
CA THR A 188 36.11 14.07 1.07
C THR A 188 35.14 13.22 0.26
N LEU A 189 34.91 11.96 0.65
CA LEU A 189 33.95 11.08 -0.05
C LEU A 189 32.53 11.66 0.00
N GLN A 190 32.13 12.23 1.14
CA GLN A 190 30.83 12.88 1.30
C GLN A 190 30.68 14.13 0.44
N GLN A 191 31.78 14.86 0.18
CA GLN A 191 31.75 15.97 -0.77
C GLN A 191 31.54 15.49 -2.21
N ILE A 192 32.01 14.28 -2.55
CA ILE A 192 31.86 13.68 -3.87
C ILE A 192 30.44 13.14 -4.07
N ALA A 193 29.96 12.31 -3.16
CA ALA A 193 28.75 11.51 -3.29
C ALA A 193 27.45 12.34 -3.33
N SER A 194 26.40 11.77 -3.91
CA SER A 194 25.02 12.28 -3.82
C SER A 194 24.40 12.06 -2.44
N GLU A 195 23.29 12.74 -2.18
CA GLU A 195 22.42 12.43 -1.03
C GLU A 195 21.43 11.32 -1.41
N PRO A 196 21.06 10.43 -0.47
CA PRO A 196 21.51 10.39 0.92
C PRO A 196 22.90 9.72 1.04
N GLN A 197 23.76 10.25 1.92
CA GLN A 197 25.17 9.85 2.04
C GLN A 197 25.39 8.38 2.42
N ASP A 198 24.49 7.79 3.20
CA ASP A 198 24.55 6.38 3.62
C ASP A 198 24.30 5.41 2.48
N GLU A 199 23.60 5.83 1.43
CA GLU A 199 23.41 5.05 0.20
C GLU A 199 24.58 5.23 -0.78
N HIS A 200 25.16 6.44 -0.84
CA HIS A 200 26.10 6.83 -1.89
C HIS A 200 27.58 6.86 -1.49
N VAL A 201 27.90 6.76 -0.20
CA VAL A 201 29.29 6.66 0.29
C VAL A 201 29.55 5.27 0.83
N ASP A 202 30.55 4.60 0.26
CA ASP A 202 31.06 3.34 0.76
C ASP A 202 32.51 3.47 1.17
N TYR A 203 32.85 2.82 2.27
CA TYR A 203 34.21 2.73 2.77
C TYR A 203 34.56 1.28 3.02
N VAL A 204 35.69 0.83 2.48
CA VAL A 204 36.25 -0.51 2.73
C VAL A 204 37.67 -0.39 3.23
N GLU A 205 38.04 -1.22 4.21
CA GLU A 205 39.35 -1.15 4.84
C GLU A 205 40.50 -1.57 3.92
N SER A 206 40.21 -2.34 2.87
CA SER A 206 41.18 -2.81 1.88
C SER A 206 40.52 -3.21 0.56
N TYR A 207 41.31 -3.27 -0.50
CA TYR A 207 40.86 -3.72 -1.81
C TYR A 207 40.47 -5.20 -1.84
N SER A 208 40.89 -6.01 -0.86
CA SER A 208 40.43 -7.40 -0.74
C SER A 208 38.95 -7.52 -0.34
N VAL A 209 38.36 -6.47 0.23
CA VAL A 209 36.97 -6.45 0.70
C VAL A 209 36.05 -5.70 -0.27
N ILE A 210 36.60 -4.97 -1.24
CA ILE A 210 35.84 -4.16 -2.20
C ILE A 210 34.84 -5.00 -3.02
N GLU A 211 35.15 -6.27 -3.26
CA GLU A 211 34.25 -7.23 -3.93
C GLU A 211 32.92 -7.43 -3.18
N LYS A 212 32.88 -7.19 -1.86
CA LYS A 212 31.62 -7.26 -1.08
C LYS A 212 30.61 -6.17 -1.46
N LEU A 213 31.07 -5.06 -2.03
CA LEU A 213 30.20 -3.98 -2.50
C LEU A 213 29.45 -4.35 -3.77
N SER A 214 29.87 -5.39 -4.50
CA SER A 214 29.18 -5.85 -5.71
C SER A 214 27.70 -6.15 -5.47
N LYS A 215 27.35 -6.74 -4.32
CA LYS A 215 25.96 -6.98 -3.92
C LYS A 215 25.17 -5.69 -3.67
N LYS A 216 25.80 -4.70 -3.02
CA LYS A 216 25.17 -3.39 -2.77
C LYS A 216 24.83 -2.70 -4.09
N PHE A 217 25.76 -2.71 -5.05
CA PHE A 217 25.51 -2.13 -6.37
C PHE A 217 24.55 -2.96 -7.20
N GLN A 218 24.55 -4.29 -7.04
CA GLN A 218 23.51 -5.14 -7.61
C GLN A 218 22.13 -4.71 -7.12
N GLU A 219 21.93 -4.49 -5.82
CA GLU A 219 20.67 -4.02 -5.24
C GLU A 219 20.34 -2.59 -5.67
N ALA A 220 21.31 -1.68 -5.68
CA ALA A 220 21.12 -0.26 -6.03
C ALA A 220 20.72 -0.06 -7.50
N PHE A 221 21.32 -0.80 -8.45
CA PHE A 221 20.99 -0.69 -9.87
C PHE A 221 19.77 -1.52 -10.26
N CYS A 222 19.35 -2.44 -9.38
CA CYS A 222 18.15 -3.22 -9.58
C CYS A 222 16.90 -2.41 -9.25
N LEU A 223 16.27 -1.83 -10.27
CA LEU A 223 14.84 -1.55 -10.11
C LEU A 223 14.10 -2.89 -10.11
N VAL A 224 13.50 -3.16 -8.96
CA VAL A 224 12.86 -4.41 -8.60
C VAL A 224 13.86 -5.51 -8.18
N SER A 225 14.57 -5.29 -7.07
CA SER A 225 14.34 -6.28 -6.02
C SER A 225 12.91 -6.04 -5.58
N ASP A 226 11.97 -6.86 -6.05
CA ASP A 226 10.73 -7.01 -5.32
C ASP A 226 11.16 -7.58 -3.96
N LEU A 227 11.50 -6.70 -3.01
CA LEU A 227 11.94 -7.07 -1.67
C LEU A 227 10.83 -7.86 -0.97
N CYS A 228 9.59 -7.73 -1.44
CA CYS A 228 8.49 -8.61 -1.06
C CYS A 228 8.59 -10.02 -1.65
N ALA A 229 9.20 -10.18 -2.82
CA ALA A 229 9.46 -11.49 -3.43
C ALA A 229 10.72 -12.20 -2.90
N THR A 230 11.63 -11.50 -2.20
CA THR A 230 12.77 -12.14 -1.54
C THR A 230 12.34 -12.92 -0.30
N GLY A 231 11.22 -12.54 0.31
CA GLY A 231 10.71 -13.11 1.56
C GLY A 231 11.53 -12.72 2.80
N ASP A 232 12.56 -11.87 2.63
CA ASP A 232 13.43 -11.36 3.69
C ASP A 232 13.03 -9.92 4.02
N HIS A 233 11.77 -9.75 4.45
CA HIS A 233 11.19 -8.48 4.82
C HIS A 233 10.42 -8.60 6.14
N ASP A 234 10.37 -7.51 6.89
CA ASP A 234 9.83 -7.51 8.25
C ASP A 234 8.33 -7.17 8.29
N CYS A 235 7.65 -7.11 7.14
CA CYS A 235 6.22 -6.82 7.08
C CYS A 235 5.38 -7.95 7.65
N GLU A 236 4.52 -7.61 8.60
CA GLU A 236 3.62 -8.60 9.22
C GLU A 236 2.59 -9.16 8.22
N GLN A 237 2.08 -8.34 7.29
CA GLN A 237 0.93 -8.73 6.44
C GLN A 237 1.13 -8.55 4.95
N VAL A 238 1.24 -7.29 4.49
CA VAL A 238 1.40 -6.97 3.06
C VAL A 238 2.72 -6.22 2.93
N CYS A 239 3.55 -6.68 2.01
CA CYS A 239 4.73 -5.95 1.59
C CYS A 239 4.43 -5.33 0.23
N ILE A 240 4.67 -4.03 0.09
CA ILE A 240 4.53 -3.29 -1.16
C ILE A 240 5.93 -2.86 -1.59
N SER A 241 6.41 -3.46 -2.67
CA SER A 241 7.73 -3.15 -3.22
C SER A 241 7.76 -1.78 -3.88
N SER A 242 8.79 -1.01 -3.54
CA SER A 242 9.17 0.25 -4.17
C SER A 242 10.58 0.12 -4.75
N PRO A 243 11.00 0.98 -5.70
CA PRO A 243 12.38 0.93 -6.21
C PRO A 243 13.40 1.08 -5.06
N GLY A 244 14.20 0.02 -4.80
CA GLY A 244 15.23 0.01 -3.76
C GLY A 244 14.72 -0.09 -2.31
N SER A 245 13.42 -0.26 -2.08
CA SER A 245 12.83 -0.29 -0.72
C SER A 245 11.50 -1.05 -0.69
N TYR A 246 10.94 -1.29 0.49
CA TYR A 246 9.59 -1.78 0.63
C TYR A 246 8.86 -1.00 1.73
N THR A 247 7.57 -0.85 1.56
CA THR A 247 6.70 -0.36 2.62
C THR A 247 5.75 -1.47 3.03
N CYS A 248 5.59 -1.65 4.32
CA CYS A 248 4.58 -2.55 4.82
C CYS A 248 3.22 -1.87 4.73
N ALA A 249 2.24 -2.63 4.28
CA ALA A 249 0.85 -2.28 4.34
C ALA A 249 0.13 -3.38 5.11
N CYS A 250 -1.08 -3.06 5.54
CA CYS A 250 -1.91 -4.01 6.23
C CYS A 250 -3.08 -4.41 5.33
N ARG A 251 -3.58 -5.63 5.51
CA ARG A 251 -4.79 -6.07 4.84
C ARG A 251 -5.97 -5.28 5.40
N GLU A 252 -7.06 -5.30 4.65
CA GLU A 252 -8.32 -4.67 5.04
C GLU A 252 -8.69 -5.02 6.49
N GLY A 253 -8.96 -4.00 7.32
CA GLY A 253 -9.23 -4.13 8.76
C GLY A 253 -8.06 -3.91 9.71
N PHE A 254 -6.87 -3.55 9.20
CA PHE A 254 -5.67 -3.32 10.01
C PHE A 254 -4.98 -1.99 9.67
N THR A 255 -4.46 -1.31 10.69
CA THR A 255 -3.65 -0.10 10.57
C THR A 255 -2.19 -0.43 10.80
N LEU A 256 -1.32 0.15 9.97
CA LEU A 256 0.12 0.05 10.16
C LEU A 256 0.53 0.79 11.44
N ASN A 257 1.27 0.11 12.30
CA ASN A 257 1.75 0.67 13.55
C ASN A 257 2.82 1.73 13.33
N SER A 258 3.13 2.47 14.39
CA SER A 258 4.18 3.50 14.38
C SER A 258 5.58 2.95 14.07
N ASP A 259 5.78 1.63 14.16
CA ASP A 259 7.02 0.97 13.76
C ASP A 259 7.15 0.79 12.24
N GLY A 260 6.09 1.06 11.47
CA GLY A 260 6.05 0.94 10.01
C GLY A 260 6.12 -0.49 9.48
N LYS A 261 5.98 -1.51 10.35
CA LYS A 261 6.22 -2.93 10.02
C LYS A 261 5.10 -3.86 10.48
N THR A 262 4.59 -3.62 11.68
CA THR A 262 3.52 -4.43 12.28
C THR A 262 2.15 -3.79 12.06
N CYS A 263 1.12 -4.61 12.08
CA CYS A 263 -0.25 -4.25 11.76
C CYS A 263 -1.13 -4.50 12.99
N ASN A 264 -1.59 -3.43 13.63
CA ASN A 264 -2.66 -3.56 14.61
C ASN A 264 -4.01 -3.56 13.91
N VAL A 265 -4.97 -4.28 14.47
CA VAL A 265 -6.37 -4.12 14.07
C VAL A 265 -6.73 -2.64 14.20
N CYS A 266 -7.35 -2.06 13.16
CA CYS A 266 -7.80 -0.68 13.18
C CYS A 266 -8.73 -0.48 14.38
N ASN A 267 -8.22 0.05 15.50
CA ASN A 267 -9.04 0.32 16.69
C ASN A 267 -9.70 1.70 16.56
N GLY A 268 -10.50 1.84 15.49
CA GLY A 268 -11.65 2.72 15.48
C GLY A 268 -12.88 1.92 15.91
N GLY A 269 -12.86 1.44 17.16
CA GLY A 269 -13.92 0.62 17.73
C GLY A 269 -13.84 -0.88 17.39
N GLY A 270 -12.99 -1.61 18.14
CA GLY A 270 -13.27 -2.96 18.60
C GLY A 270 -13.16 -4.10 17.57
N GLY A 271 -11.98 -4.73 17.53
CA GLY A 271 -11.83 -6.19 17.42
C GLY A 271 -12.42 -6.88 16.18
N SER A 272 -11.53 -7.39 15.33
CA SER A 272 -11.79 -8.33 14.24
C SER A 272 -12.80 -7.83 13.19
N SER A 273 -12.52 -8.04 11.90
CA SER A 273 -13.56 -7.84 10.86
C SER A 273 -14.78 -8.77 11.04
N ALA A 274 -14.71 -9.67 12.02
CA ALA A 274 -15.79 -10.51 12.49
C ALA A 274 -16.80 -9.74 13.37
N THR A 275 -18.08 -9.79 12.99
CA THR A 275 -19.19 -9.29 13.80
C THR A 275 -20.04 -10.44 14.33
N ASP A 276 -20.28 -10.47 15.64
CA ASP A 276 -21.25 -11.36 16.26
C ASP A 276 -22.50 -10.55 16.61
N LEU A 277 -23.59 -10.79 15.88
CA LEU A 277 -24.85 -10.07 16.02
C LEU A 277 -25.90 -10.96 16.68
N VAL A 278 -26.53 -10.49 17.76
CA VAL A 278 -27.63 -11.20 18.43
C VAL A 278 -28.87 -10.32 18.46
N PHE A 279 -29.97 -10.87 17.94
CA PHE A 279 -31.30 -10.26 18.08
C PHE A 279 -31.94 -10.67 19.41
N LEU A 280 -32.44 -9.70 20.16
CA LEU A 280 -33.34 -9.88 21.30
C LEU A 280 -34.74 -9.41 20.89
N ILE A 281 -35.64 -10.35 20.64
CA ILE A 281 -36.94 -10.09 20.04
C ILE A 281 -38.07 -10.30 21.05
N ASP A 282 -38.83 -9.24 21.30
CA ASP A 282 -40.05 -9.29 22.10
C ASP A 282 -41.13 -10.14 21.40
N GLY A 283 -41.51 -11.23 22.06
CA GLY A 283 -42.59 -12.14 21.69
C GLY A 283 -43.75 -12.08 22.68
N SER A 284 -43.88 -10.98 23.42
CA SER A 284 -44.96 -10.75 24.39
C SER A 284 -46.31 -10.58 23.72
N LYS A 285 -47.38 -10.71 24.53
CA LYS A 285 -48.78 -10.64 24.10
C LYS A 285 -49.13 -9.30 23.44
N SER A 286 -48.48 -8.20 23.82
CA SER A 286 -48.77 -6.86 23.29
C SER A 286 -48.43 -6.75 21.81
N VAL A 287 -47.41 -7.47 21.34
CA VAL A 287 -46.96 -7.44 19.94
C VAL A 287 -48.08 -7.91 19.02
N ARG A 288 -48.79 -8.98 19.38
CA ARG A 288 -49.79 -9.69 18.57
C ARG A 288 -49.20 -10.52 17.42
N PRO A 289 -49.84 -11.65 17.04
CA PRO A 289 -49.33 -12.54 15.99
C PRO A 289 -49.11 -11.86 14.63
N GLU A 290 -50.02 -10.99 14.22
CA GLU A 290 -49.96 -10.29 12.92
C GLU A 290 -48.76 -9.36 12.81
N ASN A 291 -48.38 -8.68 13.90
CA ASN A 291 -47.20 -7.83 13.93
C ASN A 291 -45.92 -8.65 14.09
N PHE A 292 -45.98 -9.79 14.77
CA PHE A 292 -44.83 -10.68 14.89
C PHE A 292 -44.32 -11.17 13.52
N GLU A 293 -45.22 -11.36 12.56
CA GLU A 293 -44.83 -11.63 11.16
C GLU A 293 -44.10 -10.45 10.50
N LEU A 294 -44.38 -9.21 10.90
CA LEU A 294 -43.61 -8.03 10.48
C LEU A 294 -42.23 -7.99 11.14
N VAL A 295 -42.12 -8.43 12.39
CA VAL A 295 -40.83 -8.55 13.09
C VAL A 295 -39.95 -9.61 12.41
N LYS A 296 -40.49 -10.77 12.04
CA LYS A 296 -39.77 -11.78 11.23
C LYS A 296 -39.25 -11.19 9.91
N LYS A 297 -40.06 -10.38 9.22
CA LYS A 297 -39.64 -9.67 8.00
C LYS A 297 -38.52 -8.67 8.27
N PHE A 298 -38.60 -7.90 9.36
CA PHE A 298 -37.56 -6.98 9.78
C PHE A 298 -36.22 -7.70 10.04
N ILE A 299 -36.22 -8.82 10.77
CA ILE A 299 -35.02 -9.62 11.00
C ILE A 299 -34.41 -10.07 9.67
N ASN A 300 -35.25 -10.59 8.76
CA ASN A 300 -34.80 -11.05 7.44
C ASN A 300 -34.19 -9.90 6.60
N GLN A 301 -34.73 -8.68 6.70
CA GLN A 301 -34.18 -7.49 6.03
C GLN A 301 -32.79 -7.11 6.56
N ILE A 302 -32.55 -7.24 7.86
CA ILE A 302 -31.21 -7.00 8.41
C ILE A 302 -30.26 -8.12 7.98
N VAL A 303 -30.68 -9.39 8.08
CA VAL A 303 -29.86 -10.54 7.65
C VAL A 303 -29.47 -10.45 6.17
N ASP A 304 -30.32 -9.87 5.31
CA ASP A 304 -30.00 -9.65 3.90
C ASP A 304 -28.78 -8.76 3.68
N THR A 305 -28.51 -7.83 4.60
CA THR A 305 -27.40 -6.88 4.49
C THR A 305 -26.08 -7.36 5.09
N LEU A 306 -26.10 -8.45 5.87
CA LEU A 306 -24.91 -8.96 6.53
C LEU A 306 -24.14 -9.93 5.65
N ASP A 307 -22.81 -9.95 5.70
CA ASP A 307 -22.03 -11.01 5.05
C ASP A 307 -21.91 -12.24 5.96
N VAL A 308 -23.01 -13.00 6.05
CA VAL A 308 -23.12 -14.17 6.91
C VAL A 308 -22.09 -15.24 6.52
N SER A 309 -21.16 -15.51 7.43
CA SER A 309 -20.14 -16.57 7.30
C SER A 309 -19.42 -16.77 8.64
N ASP A 310 -18.59 -17.81 8.73
CA ASP A 310 -17.78 -18.07 9.93
C ASP A 310 -16.73 -17.01 10.22
N LYS A 311 -16.37 -16.23 9.20
CA LYS A 311 -15.29 -15.26 9.23
C LYS A 311 -15.80 -13.84 9.43
N LEU A 312 -16.88 -13.47 8.75
CA LEU A 312 -17.42 -12.11 8.77
C LEU A 312 -18.56 -12.02 9.80
N ALA A 313 -19.82 -12.22 9.42
CA ALA A 313 -20.94 -12.10 10.35
C ALA A 313 -21.50 -13.44 10.85
N GLN A 314 -21.56 -13.63 12.17
CA GLN A 314 -22.38 -14.67 12.81
C GLN A 314 -23.64 -14.06 13.42
N VAL A 315 -24.77 -14.76 13.30
CA VAL A 315 -26.08 -14.28 13.78
C VAL A 315 -26.65 -15.26 14.80
N GLY A 316 -27.02 -14.75 15.96
CA GLY A 316 -27.80 -15.44 16.98
C GLY A 316 -29.17 -14.78 17.16
N LEU A 317 -30.12 -15.53 17.69
CA LEU A 317 -31.46 -14.99 17.93
C LEU A 317 -32.04 -15.55 19.23
N VAL A 318 -32.53 -14.63 20.04
CA VAL A 318 -33.20 -14.87 21.31
C VAL A 318 -34.55 -14.19 21.26
N GLN A 319 -35.60 -14.94 21.59
CA GLN A 319 -36.94 -14.43 21.80
C GLN A 319 -37.21 -14.31 23.30
N TYR A 320 -37.94 -13.29 23.74
CA TYR A 320 -38.31 -13.15 25.14
C TYR A 320 -39.77 -12.73 25.32
N SER A 321 -40.36 -13.16 26.43
CA SER A 321 -41.64 -12.65 26.94
C SER A 321 -41.59 -12.62 28.48
N SER A 322 -42.40 -13.42 29.17
CA SER A 322 -42.21 -13.72 30.60
C SER A 322 -41.03 -14.66 30.88
N SER A 323 -40.48 -15.29 29.85
CA SER A 323 -39.27 -16.12 29.89
C SER A 323 -38.40 -15.83 28.68
N VAL A 324 -37.12 -16.18 28.74
CA VAL A 324 -36.19 -16.05 27.62
C VAL A 324 -36.02 -17.39 26.92
N ARG A 325 -36.10 -17.42 25.59
CA ARG A 325 -35.90 -18.61 24.76
C ARG A 325 -34.87 -18.31 23.66
N GLN A 326 -33.81 -19.10 23.63
CA GLN A 326 -32.85 -19.07 22.53
C GLN A 326 -33.40 -19.84 21.34
N GLU A 327 -33.67 -19.14 20.24
CA GLU A 327 -34.11 -19.77 18.99
C GLU A 327 -32.92 -20.44 18.29
N PHE A 328 -31.76 -19.76 18.27
CA PHE A 328 -30.49 -20.35 17.87
C PHE A 328 -29.26 -19.56 18.38
N PRO A 329 -28.15 -20.26 18.75
CA PRO A 329 -26.87 -19.63 19.08
C PRO A 329 -26.15 -19.05 17.86
N LEU A 330 -25.12 -18.24 18.15
CA LEU A 330 -24.12 -17.84 17.17
C LEU A 330 -23.43 -19.09 16.60
N GLY A 331 -23.00 -19.02 15.35
CA GLY A 331 -22.30 -20.12 14.68
C GLY A 331 -23.16 -21.37 14.38
N ARG A 332 -24.46 -21.40 14.71
CA ARG A 332 -25.33 -22.53 14.32
C ARG A 332 -25.61 -22.56 12.82
N PHE A 333 -25.78 -21.38 12.22
CA PHE A 333 -26.10 -21.23 10.80
C PHE A 333 -25.05 -20.36 10.13
N HIS A 334 -24.59 -20.83 8.97
CA HIS A 334 -23.49 -20.21 8.22
C HIS A 334 -23.96 -19.53 6.93
N THR A 335 -25.26 -19.61 6.61
CA THR A 335 -25.84 -19.01 5.41
C THR A 335 -27.08 -18.20 5.73
N LYS A 336 -27.30 -17.13 4.95
CA LYS A 336 -28.53 -16.31 5.01
C LYS A 336 -29.79 -17.17 4.85
N LYS A 337 -29.73 -18.16 3.96
CA LYS A 337 -30.86 -19.05 3.65
C LYS A 337 -31.33 -19.82 4.89
N ASP A 338 -30.39 -20.35 5.67
CA ASP A 338 -30.71 -21.17 6.84
C ASP A 338 -31.21 -20.32 8.01
N ILE A 339 -30.60 -19.15 8.23
CA ILE A 339 -31.09 -18.18 9.22
C ILE A 339 -32.54 -17.77 8.89
N LYS A 340 -32.81 -17.40 7.64
CA LYS A 340 -34.18 -17.03 7.20
C LYS A 340 -35.16 -18.19 7.34
N ALA A 341 -34.72 -19.43 7.11
CA ALA A 341 -35.56 -20.60 7.34
C ALA A 341 -35.88 -20.79 8.83
N ALA A 342 -34.90 -20.62 9.72
CA ALA A 342 -35.11 -20.66 11.16
C ALA A 342 -36.06 -19.55 11.64
N VAL A 343 -35.86 -18.31 11.17
CA VAL A 343 -36.72 -17.16 11.52
C VAL A 343 -38.17 -17.39 11.11
N ARG A 344 -38.42 -17.96 9.92
CA ARG A 344 -39.78 -18.29 9.48
C ARG A 344 -40.49 -19.26 10.43
N ASN A 345 -39.74 -20.23 10.97
CA ASN A 345 -40.26 -21.29 11.84
C ASN A 345 -40.38 -20.89 13.31
N MET A 346 -40.01 -19.65 13.69
CA MET A 346 -40.16 -19.18 15.06
C MET A 346 -41.62 -19.19 15.50
N SER A 347 -41.88 -19.81 16.66
CA SER A 347 -43.18 -19.78 17.32
C SER A 347 -43.31 -18.55 18.21
N TYR A 348 -44.48 -17.94 18.25
CA TYR A 348 -44.79 -16.81 19.12
C TYR A 348 -44.98 -17.28 20.58
N MET A 349 -44.39 -16.58 21.56
CA MET A 349 -44.36 -17.04 22.96
C MET A 349 -45.59 -16.62 23.78
N GLU A 350 -46.13 -15.43 23.50
CA GLU A 350 -47.18 -14.78 24.29
C GLU A 350 -46.70 -14.49 25.74
N LYS A 351 -47.52 -13.78 26.54
CA LYS A 351 -47.27 -13.34 27.93
C LYS A 351 -46.63 -11.95 28.08
N GLY A 352 -45.91 -11.70 29.19
CA GLY A 352 -45.37 -10.38 29.57
C GLY A 352 -44.08 -10.00 28.84
N THR A 353 -43.46 -8.90 29.26
CA THR A 353 -42.29 -8.30 28.60
C THR A 353 -41.15 -8.12 29.60
N MET A 354 -40.24 -9.09 29.69
CA MET A 354 -39.07 -9.06 30.60
C MET A 354 -37.78 -8.72 29.83
N THR A 355 -37.65 -7.46 29.42
CA THR A 355 -36.49 -6.99 28.64
C THR A 355 -35.19 -7.03 29.44
N GLY A 356 -35.24 -6.78 30.76
CA GLY A 356 -34.07 -6.84 31.63
C GLY A 356 -33.50 -8.26 31.73
N ALA A 357 -34.36 -9.28 31.83
CA ALA A 357 -33.99 -10.69 31.79
C ALA A 357 -33.36 -11.08 30.43
N ALA A 358 -33.89 -10.54 29.32
CA ALA A 358 -33.33 -10.77 27.99
C ALA A 358 -31.91 -10.18 27.86
N LEU A 359 -31.68 -8.96 28.36
CA LEU A 359 -30.35 -8.33 28.38
C LEU A 359 -29.36 -9.12 29.24
N LYS A 360 -29.79 -9.63 30.40
CA LYS A 360 -28.94 -10.53 31.22
C LYS A 360 -28.59 -11.81 30.47
N TYR A 361 -29.57 -12.41 29.80
CA TYR A 361 -29.33 -13.62 28.99
C TYR A 361 -28.34 -13.36 27.84
N LEU A 362 -28.43 -12.20 27.19
CA LEU A 362 -27.49 -11.79 26.14
C LEU A 362 -26.03 -11.78 26.66
N ILE A 363 -25.81 -11.17 27.83
CA ILE A 363 -24.49 -11.04 28.45
C ILE A 363 -23.98 -12.39 28.95
N ASP A 364 -24.80 -13.09 29.73
CA ASP A 364 -24.35 -14.26 30.49
C ASP A 364 -24.37 -15.55 29.65
N ASN A 365 -25.12 -15.57 28.53
CA ASN A 365 -25.29 -16.77 27.71
C ASN A 365 -25.01 -16.54 26.22
N SER A 366 -25.60 -15.53 25.57
CA SER A 366 -25.52 -15.43 24.10
C SER A 366 -24.15 -15.01 23.59
N PHE A 367 -23.46 -14.10 24.27
CA PHE A 367 -22.12 -13.64 23.88
C PHE A 367 -20.97 -14.42 24.54
N THR A 368 -21.24 -15.65 25.00
CA THR A 368 -20.21 -16.55 25.51
C THR A 368 -19.62 -17.43 24.41
N VAL A 369 -18.38 -17.85 24.59
CA VAL A 369 -17.68 -18.75 23.64
C VAL A 369 -18.42 -20.07 23.48
N SER A 370 -19.03 -20.59 24.55
CA SER A 370 -19.86 -21.80 24.50
C SER A 370 -21.12 -21.66 23.64
N SER A 371 -21.59 -20.43 23.43
CA SER A 371 -22.72 -20.12 22.54
C SER A 371 -22.27 -19.64 21.16
N GLY A 372 -21.01 -19.87 20.79
CA GLY A 372 -20.46 -19.58 19.48
C GLY A 372 -19.85 -18.18 19.33
N ALA A 373 -19.86 -17.35 20.37
CA ALA A 373 -19.30 -16.01 20.29
C ALA A 373 -17.77 -16.06 20.10
N ARG A 374 -17.27 -15.33 19.11
CA ARG A 374 -15.85 -15.35 18.73
C ARG A 374 -15.05 -14.39 19.60
N PRO A 375 -13.92 -14.83 20.20
CA PRO A 375 -13.03 -13.92 20.92
C PRO A 375 -12.57 -12.79 20.00
N GLY A 376 -12.67 -11.55 20.49
CA GLY A 376 -12.22 -10.38 19.75
C GLY A 376 -13.09 -9.98 18.56
N ALA A 377 -14.25 -10.60 18.30
CA ALA A 377 -15.23 -10.09 17.33
C ALA A 377 -16.11 -8.99 17.93
N GLN A 378 -16.47 -7.96 17.16
CA GLN A 378 -17.41 -6.93 17.59
C GLN A 378 -18.75 -7.57 17.96
N LYS A 379 -19.23 -7.27 19.17
CA LYS A 379 -20.49 -7.79 19.71
C LYS A 379 -21.58 -6.76 19.47
N VAL A 380 -22.64 -7.13 18.76
CA VAL A 380 -23.75 -6.23 18.40
C VAL A 380 -25.07 -6.82 18.89
N GLY A 381 -25.74 -6.14 19.81
CA GLY A 381 -27.07 -6.52 20.29
C GLY A 381 -28.15 -5.65 19.69
N ILE A 382 -29.20 -6.26 19.12
CA ILE A 382 -30.38 -5.52 18.62
C ILE A 382 -31.59 -5.92 19.45
N VAL A 383 -32.07 -5.00 20.29
CA VAL A 383 -33.28 -5.18 21.09
C VAL A 383 -34.47 -4.66 20.32
N PHE A 384 -35.52 -5.47 20.20
CA PHE A 384 -36.80 -5.10 19.63
C PHE A 384 -37.89 -5.27 20.70
N THR A 385 -38.66 -4.21 20.98
CA THR A 385 -39.79 -4.26 21.93
C THR A 385 -40.95 -3.37 21.51
N ASP A 386 -42.16 -3.72 21.93
CA ASP A 386 -43.39 -2.96 21.62
C ASP A 386 -44.05 -2.28 22.83
N GLY A 387 -43.44 -2.40 24.00
CA GLY A 387 -44.04 -1.97 25.26
C GLY A 387 -43.00 -1.71 26.36
N ARG A 388 -43.52 -1.34 27.53
CA ARG A 388 -42.71 -1.11 28.74
C ARG A 388 -42.23 -2.43 29.33
N SER A 389 -40.97 -2.50 29.75
CA SER A 389 -40.45 -3.64 30.49
C SER A 389 -41.15 -3.80 31.85
N GLN A 390 -41.38 -5.04 32.27
CA GLN A 390 -41.96 -5.39 33.58
C GLN A 390 -40.89 -5.66 34.66
N ASP A 391 -39.62 -5.53 34.30
CA ASP A 391 -38.45 -5.69 35.15
C ASP A 391 -37.43 -4.55 34.95
N TYR A 392 -36.43 -4.47 35.82
CA TYR A 392 -35.39 -3.45 35.77
C TYR A 392 -34.37 -3.74 34.66
N ILE A 393 -34.18 -2.76 33.76
CA ILE A 393 -33.27 -2.88 32.60
C ILE A 393 -31.91 -2.21 32.82
N ASN A 394 -31.82 -1.18 33.67
CA ASN A 394 -30.70 -0.24 33.72
C ASN A 394 -29.35 -0.93 33.98
N ASP A 395 -29.27 -1.79 35.00
CA ASP A 395 -28.01 -2.48 35.35
C ASP A 395 -27.52 -3.39 34.23
N ALA A 396 -28.45 -4.09 33.56
CA ALA A 396 -28.11 -5.01 32.47
C ALA A 396 -27.69 -4.23 31.21
N ALA A 397 -28.44 -3.18 30.86
CA ALA A 397 -28.10 -2.29 29.74
C ALA A 397 -26.72 -1.64 29.94
N LYS A 398 -26.46 -1.10 31.13
CA LYS A 398 -25.17 -0.52 31.48
C LYS A 398 -24.06 -1.56 31.41
N LYS A 399 -24.24 -2.74 32.02
CA LYS A 399 -23.26 -3.83 31.97
C LYS A 399 -22.94 -4.27 30.54
N ALA A 400 -23.94 -4.37 29.66
CA ALA A 400 -23.71 -4.68 28.24
C ALA A 400 -22.82 -3.63 27.55
N LYS A 401 -23.09 -2.35 27.77
CA LYS A 401 -22.30 -1.23 27.22
C LYS A 401 -20.88 -1.21 27.80
N ASP A 402 -20.73 -1.41 29.11
CA ASP A 402 -19.43 -1.47 29.79
C ASP A 402 -18.56 -2.64 29.31
N LEU A 403 -19.18 -3.74 28.88
CA LEU A 403 -18.50 -4.88 28.23
C LEU A 403 -18.15 -4.64 26.75
N GLY A 404 -18.42 -3.44 26.22
CA GLY A 404 -18.10 -3.05 24.85
C GLY A 404 -19.09 -3.55 23.79
N PHE A 405 -20.28 -3.99 24.20
CA PHE A 405 -21.31 -4.41 23.25
C PHE A 405 -21.96 -3.16 22.61
N LYS A 406 -22.05 -3.17 21.29
CA LYS A 406 -22.75 -2.12 20.53
C LYS A 406 -24.24 -2.47 20.53
N MET A 407 -25.03 -1.69 21.27
CA MET A 407 -26.44 -1.96 21.52
C MET A 407 -27.32 -1.04 20.67
N PHE A 408 -28.22 -1.64 19.90
CA PHE A 408 -29.28 -0.96 19.18
C PHE A 408 -30.62 -1.28 19.82
N ALA A 409 -31.47 -0.26 19.98
CA ALA A 409 -32.80 -0.41 20.55
C ALA A 409 -33.86 0.04 19.55
N VAL A 410 -34.82 -0.84 19.25
CA VAL A 410 -35.91 -0.61 18.30
C VAL A 410 -37.24 -0.75 19.04
N GLY A 411 -37.93 0.37 19.22
CA GLY A 411 -39.26 0.43 19.79
C GLY A 411 -40.34 0.58 18.74
N VAL A 412 -41.47 -0.09 18.93
CA VAL A 412 -42.65 0.10 18.09
C VAL A 412 -43.91 0.27 18.93
N GLY A 413 -44.87 1.09 18.50
CA GLY A 413 -46.16 1.20 19.16
C GLY A 413 -46.05 1.85 20.54
N ASN A 414 -46.28 1.10 21.62
CA ASN A 414 -46.32 1.61 22.99
C ASN A 414 -44.97 1.47 23.73
N ALA A 415 -43.88 1.26 23.00
CA ALA A 415 -42.56 1.16 23.59
C ALA A 415 -42.15 2.49 24.26
N VAL A 416 -41.52 2.40 25.43
CA VAL A 416 -41.11 3.58 26.20
C VAL A 416 -39.77 4.08 25.67
N GLU A 417 -39.74 5.29 25.10
CA GLU A 417 -38.52 5.86 24.50
C GLU A 417 -37.34 5.92 25.47
N ASP A 418 -37.58 6.31 26.72
CA ASP A 418 -36.52 6.42 27.73
C ASP A 418 -35.87 5.05 28.01
N GLU A 419 -36.64 3.97 28.05
CA GLU A 419 -36.09 2.62 28.21
C GLU A 419 -35.21 2.22 27.03
N LEU A 420 -35.58 2.64 25.82
CA LEU A 420 -34.82 2.34 24.61
C LEU A 420 -33.52 3.15 24.53
N ARG A 421 -33.55 4.42 24.97
CA ARG A 421 -32.36 5.27 25.08
C ARG A 421 -31.37 4.72 26.11
N GLU A 422 -31.87 4.17 27.22
CA GLU A 422 -31.03 3.52 28.23
C GLU A 422 -30.32 2.27 27.68
N ILE A 423 -31.00 1.50 26.82
CA ILE A 423 -30.43 0.30 26.18
C ILE A 423 -29.40 0.67 25.10
N ALA A 424 -29.68 1.71 24.30
CA ALA A 424 -28.86 2.10 23.17
C ALA A 424 -27.44 2.56 23.58
N SER A 425 -26.45 2.24 22.76
CA SER A 425 -25.08 2.75 22.90
C SER A 425 -24.95 4.20 22.44
N GLU A 426 -23.89 4.88 22.87
CA GLU A 426 -23.57 6.23 22.39
C GLU A 426 -23.00 6.22 20.95
N PRO A 427 -23.28 7.25 20.13
CA PRO A 427 -24.27 8.31 20.36
C PRO A 427 -25.71 7.76 20.31
N VAL A 428 -26.52 8.03 21.35
CA VAL A 428 -27.88 7.45 21.50
C VAL A 428 -28.75 7.70 20.27
N ALA A 429 -28.67 8.89 19.68
CA ALA A 429 -29.46 9.29 18.51
C ALA A 429 -29.23 8.41 17.27
N GLU A 430 -28.12 7.66 17.21
CA GLU A 430 -27.79 6.78 16.10
C GLU A 430 -28.14 5.31 16.36
N HIS A 431 -28.35 4.95 17.62
CA HIS A 431 -28.52 3.57 18.07
C HIS A 431 -29.94 3.26 18.58
N TYR A 432 -30.75 4.29 18.78
CA TYR A 432 -32.14 4.18 19.16
C TYR A 432 -33.07 4.53 17.99
N PHE A 433 -34.08 3.70 17.77
CA PHE A 433 -35.12 3.91 16.76
C PHE A 433 -36.50 3.66 17.35
N TYR A 434 -37.45 4.53 17.00
CA TYR A 434 -38.85 4.38 17.40
C TYR A 434 -39.81 4.70 16.26
N THR A 435 -40.94 4.02 16.27
CA THR A 435 -42.08 4.35 15.43
C THR A 435 -43.39 3.96 16.08
N ALA A 436 -44.45 4.72 15.83
CA ALA A 436 -45.78 4.43 16.35
C ALA A 436 -46.48 3.24 15.63
N ASP A 437 -46.07 2.88 14.41
CA ASP A 437 -46.75 1.86 13.58
C ASP A 437 -45.78 0.77 13.09
N PHE A 438 -46.12 -0.50 13.38
CA PHE A 438 -45.43 -1.68 12.88
C PHE A 438 -45.29 -1.73 11.36
N LYS A 439 -46.19 -1.12 10.59
CA LYS A 439 -46.05 -1.07 9.12
C LYS A 439 -44.81 -0.30 8.67
N THR A 440 -44.34 0.65 9.49
CA THR A 440 -43.18 1.49 9.20
C THR A 440 -41.87 0.89 9.71
N ILE A 441 -41.89 -0.26 10.39
CA ILE A 441 -40.70 -0.98 10.88
C ILE A 441 -39.67 -1.23 9.77
N ASN A 442 -40.14 -1.44 8.53
CA ASN A 442 -39.29 -1.65 7.37
C ASN A 442 -38.42 -0.43 7.04
N GLN A 443 -38.88 0.78 7.37
CA GLN A 443 -38.10 2.01 7.20
C GLN A 443 -36.98 2.11 8.24
N ILE A 444 -37.26 1.66 9.47
CA ILE A 444 -36.24 1.53 10.52
C ILE A 444 -35.19 0.50 10.09
N GLY A 445 -35.63 -0.63 9.51
CA GLY A 445 -34.74 -1.62 8.90
C GLY A 445 -33.71 -0.97 7.99
N LYS A 446 -34.13 -0.11 7.04
CA LYS A 446 -33.21 0.61 6.13
C LYS A 446 -32.25 1.58 6.83
N LYS A 447 -32.70 2.27 7.87
CA LYS A 447 -31.83 3.17 8.66
C LYS A 447 -30.80 2.36 9.44
N LEU A 448 -31.25 1.29 10.06
CA LEU A 448 -30.42 0.38 10.83
C LEU A 448 -29.42 -0.36 9.93
N GLN A 449 -29.81 -0.74 8.71
CA GLN A 449 -28.91 -1.30 7.69
C GLN A 449 -27.71 -0.38 7.46
N LYS A 450 -27.90 0.91 7.21
CA LYS A 450 -26.77 1.85 7.03
C LYS A 450 -25.85 1.96 8.24
N ARG A 451 -26.35 1.71 9.45
CA ARG A 451 -25.58 1.83 10.70
C ARG A 451 -24.94 0.52 11.18
N ILE A 452 -25.51 -0.62 10.76
CA ILE A 452 -24.96 -1.96 10.98
C ILE A 452 -23.96 -2.29 9.89
N CYS A 453 -24.18 -1.83 8.66
CA CYS A 453 -23.18 -1.88 7.62
C CYS A 453 -21.91 -1.20 8.13
N VAL A 454 -20.78 -1.86 7.90
CA VAL A 454 -19.48 -1.21 7.85
C VAL A 454 -19.59 -0.25 6.67
N GLU A 455 -20.08 0.97 6.90
CA GLU A 455 -20.02 2.02 5.90
C GLU A 455 -18.55 2.20 5.53
N GLU A 456 -18.35 2.28 4.22
CA GLU A 456 -17.09 2.36 3.51
C GLU A 456 -16.02 3.14 4.26
N ASP A 457 -14.87 2.49 4.41
CA ASP A 457 -13.56 3.03 4.72
C ASP A 457 -13.53 4.41 5.42
N PRO A 458 -13.59 4.46 6.76
CA PRO A 458 -13.27 5.66 7.52
C PRO A 458 -11.90 6.26 7.14
N CYS A 459 -10.97 5.44 6.62
CA CYS A 459 -9.65 5.91 6.17
C CYS A 459 -9.72 6.67 4.84
N ALA A 460 -10.70 6.40 3.97
CA ALA A 460 -10.95 7.22 2.79
C ALA A 460 -11.40 8.62 3.24
N CYS A 461 -12.30 8.72 4.22
CA CYS A 461 -12.74 10.00 4.74
C CYS A 461 -11.61 10.78 5.43
N GLU A 462 -10.84 10.15 6.32
CA GLU A 462 -9.75 10.84 7.04
C GLU A 462 -8.59 11.23 6.10
N SER A 463 -8.26 10.39 5.12
CA SER A 463 -7.21 10.70 4.13
C SER A 463 -7.65 11.77 3.14
N ILE A 464 -8.92 11.75 2.70
CA ILE A 464 -9.51 12.80 1.86
C ILE A 464 -9.60 14.10 2.65
N MET A 465 -10.01 14.08 3.92
CA MET A 465 -10.06 15.26 4.77
C MET A 465 -8.66 15.83 4.99
N LYS A 466 -7.65 15.02 5.34
CA LYS A 466 -6.25 15.47 5.48
C LYS A 466 -5.68 16.04 4.19
N PHE A 467 -6.00 15.42 3.04
CA PHE A 467 -5.61 15.92 1.74
C PHE A 467 -6.28 17.27 1.44
N GLN A 468 -7.60 17.39 1.66
CA GLN A 468 -8.35 18.64 1.48
C GLN A 468 -7.78 19.75 2.37
N THR A 469 -7.54 19.50 3.66
CA THR A 469 -6.99 20.54 4.57
C THR A 469 -5.60 21.00 4.12
N LYS A 470 -4.77 20.06 3.63
CA LYS A 470 -3.42 20.37 3.14
C LYS A 470 -3.47 21.17 1.83
N VAL A 471 -4.36 20.83 0.91
CA VAL A 471 -4.56 21.56 -0.35
C VAL A 471 -5.10 22.97 -0.09
N GLU A 472 -6.07 23.13 0.81
CA GLU A 472 -6.59 24.44 1.21
C GLU A 472 -5.50 25.32 1.86
N GLY A 473 -4.67 24.75 2.73
CA GLY A 473 -3.54 25.45 3.33
C GLY A 473 -2.50 25.93 2.30
N LEU A 474 -2.19 25.10 1.30
CA LEU A 474 -1.29 25.47 0.21
C LEU A 474 -1.88 26.55 -0.70
N LEU A 475 -3.17 26.46 -1.02
CA LEU A 475 -3.89 27.49 -1.79
C LEU A 475 -3.87 28.84 -1.07
N GLN A 476 -4.17 28.88 0.23
CA GLN A 476 -4.11 30.11 1.01
C GLN A 476 -2.69 30.71 1.06
N ALA A 477 -1.66 29.86 1.20
CA ALA A 477 -0.26 30.31 1.18
C ALA A 477 0.13 30.90 -0.19
N LEU A 478 -0.34 30.32 -1.29
CA LEU A 478 -0.10 30.81 -2.63
C LEU A 478 -0.79 32.15 -2.88
N THR A 479 -2.05 32.31 -2.47
CA THR A 479 -2.79 33.57 -2.60
C THR A 479 -2.11 34.71 -1.86
N ARG A 480 -1.62 34.47 -0.63
CA ARG A 480 -0.86 35.48 0.14
C ARG A 480 0.43 35.90 -0.57
N LYS A 481 1.13 34.96 -1.21
CA LYS A 481 2.33 35.26 -2.00
C LYS A 481 2.00 36.08 -3.25
N LEU A 482 0.89 35.76 -3.93
CA LEU A 482 0.45 36.47 -5.12
C LEU A 482 0.07 37.93 -4.80
N GLU A 483 -0.66 38.16 -3.69
CA GLU A 483 -0.96 39.52 -3.21
C GLU A 483 0.31 40.32 -2.88
N ALA A 484 1.30 39.68 -2.25
CA ALA A 484 2.57 40.33 -1.93
C ALA A 484 3.35 40.73 -3.19
N VAL A 485 3.33 39.90 -4.22
CA VAL A 485 3.95 40.20 -5.53
C VAL A 485 3.19 41.31 -6.25
N SER A 486 1.86 41.26 -6.27
CA SER A 486 1.02 42.31 -6.86
C SER A 486 1.24 43.68 -6.21
N LYS A 487 1.34 43.73 -4.87
CA LYS A 487 1.70 44.98 -4.16
C LYS A 487 3.10 45.49 -4.53
N ARG A 488 4.08 44.60 -4.68
CA ARG A 488 5.43 44.98 -5.11
C ARG A 488 5.45 45.53 -6.54
N LEU A 489 4.68 44.94 -7.44
CA LEU A 489 4.50 45.42 -8.81
C LEU A 489 3.87 46.81 -8.82
N ALA A 490 2.79 47.04 -8.08
CA ALA A 490 2.15 48.36 -7.99
C ALA A 490 3.09 49.46 -7.44
N ILE A 491 3.96 49.10 -6.47
CA ILE A 491 4.98 50.03 -5.93
C ILE A 491 6.05 50.34 -6.98
N LEU A 492 6.44 49.37 -7.82
CA LEU A 492 7.40 49.57 -8.90
C LEU A 492 6.81 50.41 -10.03
N GLU A 493 5.55 50.17 -10.41
CA GLU A 493 4.85 50.97 -11.43
C GLU A 493 4.73 52.44 -11.01
N ASN A 494 4.41 52.72 -9.74
CA ASN A 494 4.35 54.09 -9.20
C ASN A 494 5.71 54.79 -9.05
N ARG A 495 6.82 54.09 -9.31
CA ARG A 495 8.18 54.67 -9.35
C ARG A 495 8.69 54.92 -10.76
N ILE A 496 7.95 54.47 -11.78
CA ILE A 496 8.31 54.59 -13.20
C ILE A 496 7.56 55.76 -13.88
N VAL A 497 6.57 56.34 -13.20
CA VAL A 497 5.96 57.65 -13.53
C VAL A 497 6.61 58.73 -12.68
#